data_AF-A0A0D2Q9A5-F1
#
_entry.id   AF-A0A0D2Q9A5-F1
#
_cell.length_a   1.000
_cell.length_b   1.000
_cell.length_c   1.000
_cell.angle_alpha   90.00
_cell.angle_beta   90.00
_cell.angle_gamma   90.00
#
_symmetry.space_group_name_H-M   'P 1'
#
loop_
_entity.id
_entity.type
_entity.pdbx_description
1 polymer ?
#
loop_
_entity_poly.entity_id
_entity_poly.type
_entity_poly.pdbx_seq_one_letter_code
_entity_poly.pdbx_strand_id
1 'polypeptide(L)'
;MTSIYANTVMNLRTFGEEFNRKVLEGFQVSPLWHQGFIRDDGRTSYARTVKTARWEYSTRPTYGWGDVGSKQKSTAGWLAAFPIFEPHWQICMAGGLSTGWIEWDGERFEFQDAPSYSEKNWGGAFPRKWFWAQCNVFEGASGEVALTAGGGLRQLPGLTETFENAALIGVHYDGIFYEFVPWNGVLSWEIAPWGYWCIAAENETHMVELEATTNDPGTTLRAPTIEAGLAPACKDTCFGNLRLQIWEKKYGGTKGKLILDVKSDMAALEVGGGPWFNTWKGKTTTPEVLKTALQVPVDVEGIFGLAPFFKPPGL
;
A
#
# COMPACT_ATOMS: atom_id res chain seq x y z
N MET A 1 -10.23 20.33 -6.00
CA MET A 1 -9.05 21.17 -5.75
C MET A 1 -9.21 21.75 -4.35
N THR A 2 -8.69 21.06 -3.33
CA THR A 2 -8.66 21.57 -1.96
C THR A 2 -7.23 21.38 -1.48
N SER A 3 -6.46 22.47 -1.50
CA SER A 3 -5.11 22.52 -0.98
C SER A 3 -5.21 22.92 0.50
N ILE A 4 -4.80 22.04 1.41
CA ILE A 4 -4.63 22.39 2.82
C ILE A 4 -3.12 22.45 3.07
N TYR A 5 -2.60 23.67 3.17
CA TYR A 5 -1.25 23.93 3.63
C TYR A 5 -1.19 23.67 5.14
N ALA A 6 -0.41 22.70 5.58
CA ALA A 6 -0.07 22.51 6.98
C ALA A 6 1.32 23.11 7.22
N ASN A 7 1.36 24.33 7.75
CA ASN A 7 2.54 24.86 8.42
C ASN A 7 2.15 25.24 9.84
N THR A 8 3.07 25.00 10.77
CA THR A 8 3.10 25.35 12.20
C THR A 8 2.58 24.29 13.18
N VAL A 9 3.47 23.89 14.08
CA VAL A 9 3.21 23.08 15.29
C VAL A 9 2.21 23.84 16.18
N MET A 10 0.92 23.54 16.03
CA MET A 10 -0.16 24.05 16.87
C MET A 10 -0.96 22.89 17.48
N ASN A 11 -1.55 23.14 18.63
CA ASN A 11 -2.12 22.15 19.54
C ASN A 11 -3.24 21.32 18.86
N LEU A 12 -2.97 20.05 18.54
CA LEU A 12 -3.89 19.16 17.80
C LEU A 12 -5.29 19.06 18.44
N ARG A 13 -5.36 19.18 19.77
CA ARG A 13 -6.61 19.12 20.54
C ARG A 13 -7.62 20.20 20.16
N THR A 14 -7.15 21.44 19.94
CA THR A 14 -8.03 22.56 19.56
C THR A 14 -8.59 22.44 18.14
N PHE A 15 -7.90 21.73 17.25
CA PHE A 15 -8.35 21.52 15.87
C PHE A 15 -9.47 20.47 15.78
N GLY A 16 -9.41 19.43 16.62
CA GLY A 16 -10.49 18.42 16.70
C GLY A 16 -11.80 19.01 17.21
N GLU A 17 -11.74 19.84 18.24
CA GLU A 17 -12.93 20.54 18.77
C GLU A 17 -13.54 21.50 17.74
N GLU A 18 -12.72 22.25 17.00
CA GLU A 18 -13.21 23.12 15.92
C GLU A 18 -13.84 22.32 14.76
N PHE A 19 -13.22 21.22 14.35
CA PHE A 19 -13.74 20.34 13.30
C PHE A 19 -15.09 19.77 13.70
N ASN A 20 -15.18 19.17 14.89
CA ASN A 20 -16.42 18.59 15.41
C ASN A 20 -17.56 19.63 15.54
N ARG A 21 -17.23 20.91 15.74
CA ARG A 21 -18.21 22.00 15.81
C ARG A 21 -18.66 22.51 14.44
N LYS A 22 -17.77 22.55 13.44
CA LYS A 22 -18.01 23.22 12.15
C LYS A 22 -18.33 22.26 11.01
N VAL A 23 -17.85 21.02 11.07
CA VAL A 23 -17.97 20.04 10.00
C VAL A 23 -19.11 19.08 10.32
N LEU A 24 -20.24 19.28 9.63
CA LEU A 24 -21.43 18.43 9.77
C LEU A 24 -21.24 17.05 9.13
N GLU A 25 -20.38 16.96 8.12
CA GLU A 25 -20.04 15.73 7.39
C GLU A 25 -18.76 15.96 6.59
N GLY A 26 -17.83 15.01 6.63
CA GLY A 26 -16.53 15.09 5.98
C GLY A 26 -15.41 14.53 6.84
N PHE A 27 -14.18 14.69 6.38
CA PHE A 27 -13.01 14.19 7.07
C PHE A 27 -11.81 15.12 6.87
N GLN A 28 -10.85 15.03 7.79
CA GLN A 28 -9.56 15.69 7.71
C GLN A 28 -8.47 14.67 8.00
N VAL A 29 -7.48 14.61 7.11
CA VAL A 29 -6.31 13.73 7.22
C VAL A 29 -5.05 14.56 7.18
N SER A 30 -4.15 14.29 8.10
CA SER A 30 -2.76 14.73 8.12
C SER A 30 -1.86 13.52 8.40
N PRO A 31 -0.53 13.64 8.26
CA PRO A 31 0.37 12.52 8.55
C PRO A 31 0.29 11.97 9.98
N LEU A 32 -0.20 12.75 10.95
CA LEU A 32 -0.20 12.40 12.37
C LEU A 32 -1.59 12.40 13.01
N TRP A 33 -2.63 12.79 12.27
CA TRP A 33 -3.98 12.99 12.80
C TRP A 33 -5.02 12.72 11.75
N HIS A 34 -6.05 11.96 12.13
CA HIS A 34 -7.16 11.57 11.29
C HIS A 34 -8.47 11.75 12.05
N GLN A 35 -9.42 12.47 11.46
CA GLN A 35 -10.73 12.69 12.06
C GLN A 35 -11.81 12.82 11.00
N GLY A 36 -13.04 12.46 11.35
CA GLY A 36 -14.12 12.55 10.41
C GLY A 36 -15.46 12.05 10.92
N PHE A 37 -16.47 12.37 10.14
CA PHE A 37 -17.85 11.98 10.35
C PHE A 37 -18.52 11.83 8.99
N ILE A 38 -19.05 10.64 8.71
CA ILE A 38 -19.90 10.35 7.56
C ILE A 38 -21.19 9.70 8.01
N ARG A 39 -22.25 9.85 7.21
CA ARG A 39 -23.57 9.27 7.48
C ARG A 39 -24.21 8.78 6.21
N ASP A 40 -25.02 7.74 6.33
CA ASP A 40 -25.81 7.27 5.21
C ASP A 40 -26.97 8.25 4.94
N ASP A 41 -27.16 8.61 3.67
CA ASP A 41 -28.26 9.47 3.21
C ASP A 41 -29.54 8.65 2.91
N GLY A 42 -29.49 7.33 3.10
CA GLY A 42 -30.60 6.40 2.92
C GLY A 42 -30.86 6.03 1.45
N ARG A 43 -29.99 6.45 0.51
CA ARG A 43 -30.15 6.14 -0.92
C ARG A 43 -29.40 4.89 -1.36
N THR A 44 -28.61 4.28 -0.47
CA THR A 44 -27.80 3.10 -0.77
C THR A 44 -28.59 1.83 -0.44
N SER A 45 -29.32 1.29 -1.43
CA SER A 45 -30.14 0.07 -1.27
C SER A 45 -29.39 -1.24 -1.58
N TYR A 46 -28.19 -1.15 -2.13
CA TYR A 46 -27.45 -2.27 -2.71
C TYR A 46 -26.22 -2.71 -1.89
N ALA A 47 -25.91 -2.02 -0.80
CA ALA A 47 -24.82 -2.35 0.11
C ALA A 47 -25.29 -2.33 1.56
N ARG A 48 -24.62 -3.08 2.44
CA ARG A 48 -24.83 -2.97 3.88
C ARG A 48 -24.10 -1.74 4.38
N THR A 49 -24.84 -0.75 4.85
CA THR A 49 -24.31 0.51 5.40
C THR A 49 -24.62 0.60 6.89
N VAL A 50 -24.00 1.57 7.55
CA VAL A 50 -24.34 2.00 8.91
C VAL A 50 -24.87 3.42 8.87
N LYS A 51 -25.69 3.79 9.87
CA LYS A 51 -26.28 5.15 9.88
C LYS A 51 -25.22 6.22 9.96
N THR A 52 -24.18 5.98 10.76
CA THR A 52 -23.11 6.93 11.03
C THR A 52 -21.80 6.20 11.26
N ALA A 53 -20.70 6.78 10.77
CA ALA A 53 -19.35 6.42 11.15
C ALA A 53 -18.58 7.69 11.55
N ARG A 54 -17.95 7.67 12.71
CA ARG A 54 -17.15 8.78 13.26
C ARG A 54 -15.81 8.25 13.73
N TRP A 55 -14.78 9.06 13.68
CA TRP A 55 -13.49 8.65 14.19
C TRP A 55 -12.64 9.86 14.54
N GLU A 56 -11.71 9.63 15.45
CA GLU A 56 -10.68 10.59 15.81
C GLU A 56 -9.50 9.81 16.39
N TYR A 57 -8.36 9.88 15.72
CA TYR A 57 -7.15 9.22 16.18
C TYR A 57 -5.90 9.95 15.72
N SER A 58 -4.86 9.79 16.53
CA SER A 58 -3.49 10.15 16.18
C SER A 58 -2.74 8.93 15.66
N THR A 59 -1.72 9.17 14.85
CA THR A 59 -0.84 8.12 14.34
C THR A 59 0.61 8.55 14.55
N ARG A 60 1.42 7.64 15.08
CA ARG A 60 2.88 7.76 15.14
C ARG A 60 3.48 6.85 14.06
N PRO A 61 3.95 7.39 12.92
CA PRO A 61 4.64 6.61 11.90
C PRO A 61 5.92 5.99 12.46
N THR A 62 6.16 4.71 12.16
CA THR A 62 7.39 3.99 12.53
C THR A 62 8.22 3.65 11.28
N TYR A 63 7.55 3.26 10.19
CA TYR A 63 8.19 2.89 8.93
C TYR A 63 7.56 3.63 7.74
N GLY A 64 8.41 4.22 6.90
CA GLY A 64 8.05 4.70 5.56
C GLY A 64 8.53 3.71 4.49
N TRP A 65 8.90 4.21 3.30
CA TRP A 65 9.53 3.39 2.26
C TRP A 65 11.05 3.61 2.21
N GLY A 66 11.78 2.99 3.13
CA GLY A 66 13.22 3.17 3.32
C GLY A 66 13.68 2.73 4.70
N ASP A 67 14.99 2.76 4.96
CA ASP A 67 15.56 2.46 6.28
C ASP A 67 15.14 3.50 7.32
N VAL A 68 15.05 3.07 8.59
CA VAL A 68 14.72 3.95 9.71
C VAL A 68 15.80 5.02 9.86
N GLY A 69 15.39 6.28 10.00
CA GLY A 69 16.31 7.42 10.13
C GLY A 69 16.97 7.88 8.82
N SER A 70 16.65 7.26 7.69
CA SER A 70 17.18 7.62 6.36
C SER A 70 16.15 8.36 5.50
N LYS A 71 16.60 8.92 4.36
CA LYS A 71 15.69 9.53 3.36
C LYS A 71 14.74 8.46 2.82
N GLN A 72 13.44 8.73 2.93
CA GLN A 72 12.41 7.85 2.40
C GLN A 72 12.36 7.96 0.87
N LYS A 73 12.06 6.84 0.21
CA LYS A 73 12.08 6.69 -1.25
C LYS A 73 10.66 6.72 -1.83
N SER A 74 10.57 6.98 -3.13
CA SER A 74 9.34 6.72 -3.91
C SER A 74 9.16 5.21 -4.09
N THR A 75 7.97 4.68 -3.76
CA THR A 75 7.68 3.24 -3.77
C THR A 75 7.87 2.61 -5.15
N ALA A 76 7.50 3.32 -6.22
CA ALA A 76 7.64 2.89 -7.60
C ALA A 76 8.82 3.57 -8.33
N GLY A 77 9.80 4.07 -7.57
CA GLY A 77 10.96 4.80 -8.10
C GLY A 77 10.62 6.21 -8.60
N TRP A 78 11.63 6.92 -9.12
CA TRP A 78 11.47 8.31 -9.56
C TRP A 78 10.57 8.46 -10.80
N LEU A 79 10.41 7.40 -11.61
CA LEU A 79 9.50 7.42 -12.76
C LEU A 79 8.02 7.54 -12.35
N ALA A 80 7.68 7.12 -11.13
CA ALA A 80 6.35 7.36 -10.55
C ALA A 80 6.06 8.85 -10.36
N ALA A 81 7.05 9.73 -10.54
CA ALA A 81 6.80 11.16 -10.61
C ALA A 81 5.98 11.53 -11.84
N PHE A 82 6.18 10.89 -12.99
CA PHE A 82 5.59 11.38 -14.24
C PHE A 82 4.16 10.88 -14.42
N PRO A 83 3.22 11.74 -14.86
CA PRO A 83 1.81 11.41 -15.02
C PRO A 83 1.53 10.40 -16.14
N ILE A 84 2.55 10.01 -16.90
CA ILE A 84 2.43 8.99 -17.96
C ILE A 84 2.48 7.55 -17.40
N PHE A 85 2.95 7.34 -16.17
CA PHE A 85 3.07 6.01 -15.55
C PHE A 85 1.94 5.73 -14.54
N GLU A 86 0.70 5.80 -14.99
CA GLU A 86 -0.49 5.50 -14.19
C GLU A 86 -0.81 3.99 -14.14
N PRO A 87 -1.48 3.51 -13.07
CA PRO A 87 -1.74 4.22 -11.82
C PRO A 87 -0.46 4.43 -11.02
N HIS A 88 -0.44 5.51 -10.25
CA HIS A 88 0.59 5.77 -9.28
C HIS A 88 0.19 5.19 -7.92
N TRP A 89 1.17 4.60 -7.25
CA TRP A 89 1.02 3.96 -5.95
C TRP A 89 2.19 4.35 -5.06
N GLN A 90 1.90 4.86 -3.87
CA GLN A 90 2.90 5.28 -2.89
C GLN A 90 2.53 4.79 -1.50
N ILE A 91 3.48 4.15 -0.84
CA ILE A 91 3.37 3.84 0.58
C ILE A 91 3.73 5.11 1.35
N CYS A 92 2.74 5.67 2.05
CA CYS A 92 2.92 6.86 2.87
C CYS A 92 3.41 6.48 4.27
N MET A 93 3.02 5.29 4.75
CA MET A 93 3.46 4.73 6.01
C MET A 93 3.33 3.20 5.93
N ALA A 94 4.47 2.51 5.86
CA ALA A 94 4.54 1.05 5.85
C ALA A 94 4.16 0.47 7.23
N GLY A 95 4.46 1.21 8.30
CA GLY A 95 4.06 0.87 9.66
C GLY A 95 3.95 2.09 10.55
N GLY A 96 3.02 2.04 11.50
CA GLY A 96 2.83 3.06 12.52
C GLY A 96 1.90 2.58 13.61
N LEU A 97 1.79 3.37 14.68
CA LEU A 97 0.98 3.06 15.85
C LEU A 97 -0.08 4.15 16.03
N SER A 98 -1.34 3.77 15.99
CA SER A 98 -2.48 4.68 16.09
C SER A 98 -3.15 4.58 17.46
N THR A 99 -3.57 5.72 18.00
CA THR A 99 -4.29 5.81 19.28
C THR A 99 -5.46 6.77 19.14
N GLY A 100 -6.64 6.29 19.53
CA GLY A 100 -7.88 7.04 19.44
C GLY A 100 -9.09 6.12 19.41
N TRP A 101 -10.08 6.47 18.61
CA TRP A 101 -11.33 5.74 18.55
C TRP A 101 -12.00 5.82 17.16
N ILE A 102 -12.79 4.80 16.87
CA ILE A 102 -13.74 4.75 15.76
C ILE A 102 -15.10 4.38 16.34
N GLU A 103 -16.14 5.12 15.97
CA GLU A 103 -17.53 4.82 16.26
C GLU A 103 -18.20 4.35 14.96
N TRP A 104 -18.80 3.16 15.00
CA TRP A 104 -19.41 2.49 13.86
C TRP A 104 -20.78 1.94 14.28
N ASP A 105 -21.84 2.37 13.60
CA ASP A 105 -23.23 2.04 13.94
C ASP A 105 -23.64 2.32 15.40
N GLY A 106 -23.05 3.36 16.01
CA GLY A 106 -23.30 3.73 17.40
C GLY A 106 -22.50 2.92 18.44
N GLU A 107 -21.69 1.96 18.00
CA GLU A 107 -20.72 1.28 18.85
C GLU A 107 -19.35 1.95 18.73
N ARG A 108 -18.71 2.23 19.86
CA ARG A 108 -17.41 2.91 19.91
C ARG A 108 -16.29 1.92 20.26
N PHE A 109 -15.32 1.83 19.37
CA PHE A 109 -14.11 1.04 19.48
C PHE A 109 -12.94 1.97 19.81
N GLU A 110 -12.34 1.79 20.99
CA GLU A 110 -11.16 2.53 21.41
C GLU A 110 -9.93 1.65 21.26
N PHE A 111 -8.83 2.26 20.83
CA PHE A 111 -7.58 1.55 20.60
C PHE A 111 -6.39 2.41 21.00
N GLN A 112 -5.34 1.74 21.44
CA GLN A 112 -4.09 2.34 21.87
C GLN A 112 -2.94 1.61 21.20
N ASP A 113 -2.02 2.39 20.63
CA ASP A 113 -0.84 1.91 19.89
C ASP A 113 -1.18 0.75 18.92
N ALA A 114 -2.33 0.87 18.22
CA ALA A 114 -2.78 -0.13 17.26
C ALA A 114 -1.94 -0.07 15.98
N PRO A 115 -1.46 -1.20 15.44
CA PRO A 115 -0.74 -1.25 14.17
C PRO A 115 -1.54 -0.60 13.03
N SER A 116 -0.85 0.20 12.23
CA SER A 116 -1.47 0.99 11.17
C SER A 116 -0.59 1.06 9.93
N TYR A 117 -1.24 1.29 8.80
CA TYR A 117 -0.65 1.38 7.47
C TYR A 117 -1.37 2.47 6.68
N SER A 118 -0.67 3.15 5.78
CA SER A 118 -1.30 4.05 4.83
C SER A 118 -0.60 4.06 3.48
N GLU A 119 -1.41 4.09 2.44
CA GLU A 119 -0.98 4.24 1.06
C GLU A 119 -1.85 5.25 0.33
N LYS A 120 -1.36 5.70 -0.81
CA LYS A 120 -2.06 6.59 -1.71
C LYS A 120 -2.00 6.03 -3.12
N ASN A 121 -3.16 5.97 -3.75
CA ASN A 121 -3.33 5.64 -5.16
C ASN A 121 -3.88 6.86 -5.91
N TRP A 122 -3.35 7.16 -7.09
CA TRP A 122 -3.88 8.21 -7.96
C TRP A 122 -3.60 7.93 -9.45
N GLY A 123 -4.27 8.66 -10.33
CA GLY A 123 -4.25 8.45 -11.78
C GLY A 123 -5.64 8.15 -12.34
N GLY A 124 -5.71 7.74 -13.61
CA GLY A 124 -6.96 7.49 -14.32
C GLY A 124 -7.70 6.22 -13.89
N ALA A 125 -6.99 5.12 -13.64
CA ALA A 125 -7.58 3.83 -13.25
C ALA A 125 -6.55 2.89 -12.61
N PHE A 126 -7.02 1.91 -11.83
CA PHE A 126 -6.20 0.81 -11.33
C PHE A 126 -5.67 -0.09 -12.47
N PRO A 127 -4.67 -0.98 -12.21
CA PRO A 127 -4.17 -1.89 -13.24
C PRO A 127 -5.28 -2.80 -13.78
N ARG A 128 -5.08 -3.39 -14.95
CA ARG A 128 -6.06 -4.32 -15.54
C ARG A 128 -6.34 -5.52 -14.63
N LYS A 129 -5.32 -5.94 -13.87
CA LYS A 129 -5.38 -7.02 -12.89
C LYS A 129 -4.33 -6.76 -11.83
N TRP A 130 -4.64 -6.93 -10.55
CA TRP A 130 -3.67 -6.71 -9.47
C TRP A 130 -3.93 -7.60 -8.25
N PHE A 131 -2.89 -7.74 -7.43
CA PHE A 131 -2.96 -8.33 -6.11
C PHE A 131 -2.26 -7.41 -5.11
N TRP A 132 -2.66 -7.51 -3.85
CA TRP A 132 -2.01 -6.79 -2.75
C TRP A 132 -2.08 -7.62 -1.48
N ALA A 133 -1.05 -7.48 -0.64
CA ALA A 133 -0.94 -8.10 0.67
C ALA A 133 -0.21 -7.15 1.62
N GLN A 134 -0.73 -6.99 2.83
CA GLN A 134 -0.14 -6.13 3.85
C GLN A 134 -0.33 -6.76 5.23
N CYS A 135 0.67 -6.63 6.09
CA CYS A 135 0.55 -7.08 7.46
C CYS A 135 1.59 -6.40 8.34
N ASN A 136 1.18 -5.94 9.53
CA ASN A 136 2.08 -5.38 10.55
C ASN A 136 1.97 -6.10 11.90
N VAL A 137 1.31 -7.26 11.93
CA VAL A 137 1.07 -8.03 13.15
C VAL A 137 1.60 -9.43 12.94
N PHE A 138 2.74 -9.74 13.55
CA PHE A 138 3.42 -11.01 13.34
C PHE A 138 3.80 -11.68 14.65
N GLU A 139 3.61 -12.99 14.70
CA GLU A 139 4.15 -13.87 15.72
C GLU A 139 5.50 -14.45 15.26
N GLY A 140 6.41 -14.66 16.21
CA GLY A 140 7.72 -15.29 15.98
C GLY A 140 8.87 -14.33 15.71
N ALA A 141 8.59 -13.02 15.58
CA ALA A 141 9.63 -12.00 15.49
C ALA A 141 10.11 -11.56 16.88
N SER A 142 11.38 -11.17 16.97
CA SER A 142 11.92 -10.54 18.20
C SER A 142 11.62 -9.04 18.30
N GLY A 143 11.10 -8.43 17.24
CA GLY A 143 10.77 -7.01 17.14
C GLY A 143 9.62 -6.77 16.15
N GLU A 144 9.30 -5.50 15.90
CA GLU A 144 8.25 -5.14 14.96
C GLU A 144 8.60 -5.55 13.53
N VAL A 145 7.59 -6.05 12.82
CA VAL A 145 7.68 -6.40 11.39
C VAL A 145 6.58 -5.64 10.67
N ALA A 146 6.94 -4.93 9.60
CA ALA A 146 5.98 -4.36 8.67
C ALA A 146 6.18 -4.95 7.28
N LEU A 147 5.09 -5.37 6.66
CA LEU A 147 5.09 -5.98 5.34
C LEU A 147 4.12 -5.23 4.43
N THR A 148 4.58 -4.96 3.20
CA THR A 148 3.73 -4.56 2.09
C THR A 148 4.19 -5.27 0.82
N ALA A 149 3.27 -5.90 0.11
CA ALA A 149 3.52 -6.54 -1.16
C ALA A 149 2.37 -6.22 -2.12
N GLY A 150 2.70 -5.99 -3.39
CA GLY A 150 1.68 -5.72 -4.39
C GLY A 150 2.22 -5.88 -5.79
N GLY A 151 1.33 -6.17 -6.72
CA GLY A 151 1.69 -6.31 -8.12
C GLY A 151 0.50 -6.21 -9.04
N GLY A 152 0.77 -5.86 -10.29
CA GLY A 152 -0.27 -5.60 -11.26
C GLY A 152 0.21 -5.74 -12.70
N LEU A 153 -0.77 -6.03 -13.56
CA LEU A 153 -0.66 -5.91 -15.00
C LEU A 153 -1.07 -4.48 -15.38
N ARG A 154 -0.12 -3.56 -15.37
CA ARG A 154 -0.38 -2.14 -15.65
C ARG A 154 -0.12 -1.81 -17.12
N GLN A 155 -0.85 -0.84 -17.63
CA GLN A 155 -0.65 -0.33 -18.98
C GLN A 155 0.53 0.63 -19.00
N LEU A 156 1.41 0.50 -20.00
CA LEU A 156 2.50 1.43 -20.24
C LEU A 156 2.03 2.58 -21.15
N PRO A 157 2.53 3.81 -20.95
CA PRO A 157 2.25 4.91 -21.85
C PRO A 157 2.82 4.65 -23.25
N GLY A 158 2.00 4.81 -24.30
CA GLY A 158 2.43 4.63 -25.68
C GLY A 158 1.27 4.63 -26.67
N LEU A 159 1.61 4.63 -27.97
CA LEU A 159 0.63 4.54 -29.08
C LEU A 159 0.03 3.13 -29.21
N THR A 160 0.64 2.13 -28.58
CA THR A 160 0.24 0.72 -28.60
C THR A 160 -0.22 0.30 -27.22
N GLU A 161 -1.24 -0.58 -27.14
CA GLU A 161 -1.68 -1.21 -25.89
C GLU A 161 -0.62 -2.18 -25.37
N THR A 162 0.37 -1.65 -24.65
CA THR A 162 1.46 -2.45 -24.04
C THR A 162 1.21 -2.55 -22.54
N PHE A 163 1.36 -3.76 -22.01
CA PHE A 163 1.21 -4.03 -20.58
C PHE A 163 2.51 -4.58 -20.01
N GLU A 164 2.78 -4.27 -18.74
CA GLU A 164 3.88 -4.87 -18.00
C GLU A 164 3.41 -5.50 -16.69
N ASN A 165 4.09 -6.58 -16.33
CA ASN A 165 4.00 -7.20 -15.03
C ASN A 165 4.95 -6.46 -14.08
N ALA A 166 4.39 -5.65 -13.18
CA ALA A 166 5.12 -4.96 -12.13
C ALA A 166 4.73 -5.53 -10.76
N ALA A 167 5.69 -5.67 -9.87
CA ALA A 167 5.44 -6.08 -8.49
C ALA A 167 6.54 -5.57 -7.57
N LEU A 168 6.25 -5.48 -6.28
CA LEU A 168 7.20 -5.15 -5.23
C LEU A 168 6.86 -5.85 -3.92
N ILE A 169 7.87 -5.97 -3.07
CA ILE A 169 7.77 -6.38 -1.68
C ILE A 169 8.67 -5.46 -0.87
N GLY A 170 8.13 -4.87 0.20
CA GLY A 170 8.88 -4.16 1.22
C GLY A 170 8.66 -4.83 2.57
N VAL A 171 9.76 -5.15 3.26
CA VAL A 171 9.71 -5.67 4.63
C VAL A 171 10.61 -4.82 5.52
N HIS A 172 10.08 -4.33 6.63
CA HIS A 172 10.86 -3.75 7.72
C HIS A 172 11.01 -4.76 8.83
N TYR A 173 12.24 -5.03 9.24
CA TYR A 173 12.55 -5.86 10.40
C TYR A 173 13.92 -5.48 10.97
N ASP A 174 14.04 -5.39 12.29
CA ASP A 174 15.29 -5.08 13.01
C ASP A 174 15.99 -3.79 12.50
N GLY A 175 15.17 -2.77 12.17
CA GLY A 175 15.65 -1.49 11.65
C GLY A 175 16.11 -1.49 10.18
N ILE A 176 16.05 -2.64 9.51
CA ILE A 176 16.46 -2.82 8.12
C ILE A 176 15.24 -2.83 7.20
N PHE A 177 15.34 -2.14 6.06
CA PHE A 177 14.36 -2.21 4.99
C PHE A 177 14.81 -3.18 3.88
N TYR A 178 14.16 -4.34 3.82
CA TYR A 178 14.34 -5.33 2.75
C TYR A 178 13.42 -5.00 1.57
N GLU A 179 13.99 -4.35 0.56
CA GLU A 179 13.29 -3.93 -0.66
C GLU A 179 13.51 -4.93 -1.79
N PHE A 180 12.41 -5.43 -2.37
CA PHE A 180 12.40 -6.22 -3.60
C PHE A 180 11.52 -5.52 -4.61
N VAL A 181 12.14 -4.99 -5.65
CA VAL A 181 11.52 -4.18 -6.69
C VAL A 181 12.13 -4.56 -8.03
N PRO A 182 11.45 -4.29 -9.16
CA PRO A 182 11.88 -4.83 -10.45
C PRO A 182 13.24 -4.32 -10.94
N TRP A 183 13.75 -3.22 -10.36
CA TRP A 183 15.07 -2.69 -10.67
C TRP A 183 16.20 -3.21 -9.79
N ASN A 184 15.92 -3.85 -8.64
CA ASN A 184 16.95 -4.43 -7.77
C ASN A 184 16.85 -5.96 -7.63
N GLY A 185 15.79 -6.56 -8.17
CA GLY A 185 15.53 -7.97 -8.01
C GLY A 185 14.52 -8.48 -9.02
N VAL A 186 14.12 -9.73 -8.79
CA VAL A 186 13.18 -10.46 -9.62
C VAL A 186 12.08 -10.98 -8.72
N LEU A 187 10.84 -10.68 -9.08
CA LEU A 187 9.67 -11.13 -8.34
C LEU A 187 8.83 -12.06 -9.20
N SER A 188 8.23 -13.06 -8.56
CA SER A 188 7.28 -13.98 -9.17
C SER A 188 6.12 -14.23 -8.22
N TRP A 189 4.96 -14.55 -8.77
CA TRP A 189 3.77 -14.80 -7.99
C TRP A 189 2.89 -15.88 -8.60
N GLU A 190 2.06 -16.45 -7.74
CA GLU A 190 0.97 -17.35 -8.03
C GLU A 190 -0.23 -16.94 -7.18
N ILE A 191 -1.21 -16.29 -7.80
CA ILE A 191 -2.39 -15.75 -7.12
C ILE A 191 -3.64 -16.45 -7.64
N ALA A 192 -4.41 -17.10 -6.76
CA ALA A 192 -5.67 -17.72 -7.13
C ALA A 192 -6.75 -16.66 -7.44
N PRO A 193 -7.86 -17.01 -8.12
CA PRO A 193 -9.01 -16.12 -8.24
C PRO A 193 -9.48 -15.53 -6.89
N TRP A 194 -9.36 -16.32 -5.82
CA TRP A 194 -9.54 -15.90 -4.44
C TRP A 194 -8.91 -16.94 -3.50
N GLY A 195 -8.50 -16.53 -2.30
CA GLY A 195 -8.16 -17.46 -1.22
C GLY A 195 -6.70 -17.90 -1.12
N TYR A 196 -5.85 -17.58 -2.11
CA TYR A 196 -4.44 -17.96 -2.11
C TYR A 196 -3.54 -16.93 -2.81
N TRP A 197 -2.47 -16.53 -2.12
CA TRP A 197 -1.42 -15.65 -2.61
C TRP A 197 -0.07 -16.28 -2.29
N CYS A 198 0.73 -16.57 -3.31
CA CYS A 198 2.13 -16.93 -3.15
C CYS A 198 2.99 -15.93 -3.93
N ILE A 199 3.89 -15.24 -3.24
CA ILE A 199 4.75 -14.22 -3.81
C ILE A 199 6.17 -14.49 -3.36
N ALA A 200 7.10 -14.58 -4.30
CA ALA A 200 8.50 -14.81 -4.04
C ALA A 200 9.35 -13.78 -4.76
N ALA A 201 10.45 -13.36 -4.14
CA ALA A 201 11.42 -12.50 -4.77
C ALA A 201 12.84 -12.81 -4.36
N GLU A 202 13.78 -12.43 -5.21
CA GLU A 202 15.19 -12.43 -4.90
C GLU A 202 15.88 -11.19 -5.47
N ASN A 203 16.88 -10.71 -4.75
CA ASN A 203 17.84 -9.72 -5.24
C ASN A 203 19.26 -10.32 -5.16
N GLU A 204 20.29 -9.48 -5.23
CA GLU A 204 21.70 -9.94 -5.19
C GLU A 204 22.03 -10.69 -3.90
N THR A 205 21.47 -10.26 -2.76
CA THR A 205 21.91 -10.68 -1.43
C THR A 205 20.83 -11.43 -0.64
N HIS A 206 19.56 -11.30 -1.00
CA HIS A 206 18.43 -11.81 -0.21
C HIS A 206 17.39 -12.53 -1.07
N MET A 207 16.64 -13.42 -0.43
CA MET A 207 15.41 -14.03 -0.95
C MET A 207 14.29 -13.79 0.05
N VAL A 208 13.06 -13.62 -0.46
CA VAL A 208 11.85 -13.51 0.36
C VAL A 208 10.75 -14.37 -0.23
N GLU A 209 9.95 -14.98 0.64
CA GLU A 209 8.75 -15.72 0.28
C GLU A 209 7.59 -15.33 1.19
N LEU A 210 6.43 -15.17 0.57
CA LEU A 210 5.16 -14.89 1.20
C LEU A 210 4.17 -15.94 0.72
N GLU A 211 3.52 -16.59 1.69
CA GLU A 211 2.38 -17.45 1.41
C GLU A 211 1.23 -17.00 2.28
N ALA A 212 0.10 -16.67 1.66
CA ALA A 212 -1.09 -16.21 2.34
C ALA A 212 -2.35 -16.91 1.84
N THR A 213 -3.28 -17.15 2.77
CA THR A 213 -4.54 -17.83 2.51
C THR A 213 -5.68 -17.20 3.28
N THR A 214 -6.90 -17.33 2.77
CA THR A 214 -8.11 -16.96 3.52
C THR A 214 -9.29 -17.84 3.13
N ASN A 215 -10.14 -18.12 4.11
CA ASN A 215 -11.47 -18.71 3.91
C ASN A 215 -12.58 -17.65 4.00
N ASP A 216 -12.23 -16.41 4.35
CA ASP A 216 -13.16 -15.31 4.40
C ASP A 216 -13.71 -15.05 2.99
N PRO A 217 -15.04 -14.83 2.83
CA PRO A 217 -15.61 -14.57 1.51
C PRO A 217 -15.14 -13.27 0.89
N GLY A 218 -14.48 -12.37 1.64
CA GLY A 218 -14.02 -11.06 1.21
C GLY A 218 -15.15 -10.04 1.03
N THR A 219 -14.78 -8.77 1.00
CA THR A 219 -15.68 -7.65 0.73
C THR A 219 -15.44 -7.12 -0.67
N THR A 220 -16.51 -6.95 -1.46
CA THR A 220 -16.38 -6.32 -2.78
C THR A 220 -16.33 -4.81 -2.63
N LEU A 221 -15.26 -4.22 -3.14
CA LEU A 221 -15.04 -2.78 -3.15
C LEU A 221 -15.14 -2.23 -4.58
N ARG A 222 -15.50 -0.94 -4.68
CA ARG A 222 -15.48 -0.23 -5.96
C ARG A 222 -14.11 0.40 -6.18
N ALA A 223 -13.51 0.15 -7.35
CA ALA A 223 -12.25 0.74 -7.77
C ALA A 223 -12.43 1.41 -9.14
N PRO A 224 -11.71 2.51 -9.43
CA PRO A 224 -11.64 3.09 -10.78
C PRO A 224 -11.04 2.11 -11.80
N THR A 225 -11.79 1.80 -12.86
CA THR A 225 -11.34 1.03 -14.02
C THR A 225 -11.41 1.87 -15.29
N ILE A 226 -10.61 1.49 -16.30
CA ILE A 226 -10.58 2.20 -17.59
C ILE A 226 -11.93 2.07 -18.29
N GLU A 227 -12.55 0.89 -18.24
CA GLU A 227 -13.71 0.55 -19.06
C GLU A 227 -15.05 0.99 -18.43
N ALA A 228 -15.14 0.99 -17.10
CA ALA A 228 -16.40 1.17 -16.38
C ALA A 228 -16.37 2.30 -15.32
N GLY A 229 -15.26 3.03 -15.22
CA GLY A 229 -15.07 4.02 -14.17
C GLY A 229 -15.09 3.37 -12.79
N LEU A 230 -15.73 3.99 -11.80
CA LEU A 230 -15.82 3.42 -10.45
C LEU A 230 -16.75 2.19 -10.45
N ALA A 231 -16.18 0.98 -10.43
CA ALA A 231 -16.91 -0.28 -10.60
C ALA A 231 -16.53 -1.31 -9.53
N PRO A 232 -17.39 -2.29 -9.18
CA PRO A 232 -17.05 -3.38 -8.26
C PRO A 232 -15.99 -4.30 -8.87
N ALA A 233 -14.73 -3.89 -8.74
CA ALA A 233 -13.57 -4.47 -9.41
C ALA A 233 -12.46 -4.86 -8.42
N CYS A 234 -12.70 -4.70 -7.12
CA CYS A 234 -11.76 -5.03 -6.06
C CYS A 234 -12.46 -5.96 -5.05
N LYS A 235 -11.69 -6.87 -4.48
CA LYS A 235 -12.14 -7.76 -3.42
C LYS A 235 -11.03 -7.88 -2.37
N ASP A 236 -11.32 -7.53 -1.13
CA ASP A 236 -10.36 -7.50 -0.03
C ASP A 236 -10.83 -8.26 1.23
N THR A 237 -9.90 -8.54 2.14
CA THR A 237 -10.18 -9.05 3.48
C THR A 237 -9.04 -8.69 4.42
N CYS A 238 -9.31 -8.55 5.72
CA CYS A 238 -8.29 -8.45 6.77
C CYS A 238 -8.15 -9.75 7.59
N PHE A 239 -8.80 -10.83 7.16
CA PHE A 239 -8.81 -12.14 7.82
C PHE A 239 -7.94 -13.15 7.06
N GLY A 240 -6.70 -12.75 6.76
CA GLY A 240 -5.71 -13.55 6.06
C GLY A 240 -4.72 -14.23 7.00
N ASN A 241 -4.47 -15.52 6.78
CA ASN A 241 -3.33 -16.21 7.35
C ASN A 241 -2.13 -15.99 6.42
N LEU A 242 -0.99 -15.54 6.95
CA LEU A 242 0.21 -15.24 6.18
C LEU A 242 1.45 -15.81 6.87
N ARG A 243 2.35 -16.40 6.08
CA ARG A 243 3.73 -16.71 6.47
C ARG A 243 4.68 -15.87 5.64
N LEU A 244 5.62 -15.21 6.31
CA LEU A 244 6.69 -14.43 5.69
C LEU A 244 8.03 -15.04 6.07
N GLN A 245 8.89 -15.25 5.07
CA GLN A 245 10.23 -15.75 5.28
C GLN A 245 11.26 -14.95 4.48
N ILE A 246 12.39 -14.63 5.11
CA ILE A 246 13.52 -13.93 4.48
C ILE A 246 14.81 -14.73 4.72
N TRP A 247 15.64 -14.85 3.69
CA TRP A 247 16.96 -15.46 3.76
C TRP A 247 18.03 -14.56 3.17
N GLU A 248 19.23 -14.62 3.72
CA GLU A 248 20.47 -14.23 3.04
C GLU A 248 20.82 -15.30 2.00
N LYS A 249 21.33 -14.90 0.83
CA LYS A 249 21.75 -15.83 -0.24
C LYS A 249 23.13 -16.40 0.03
N LYS A 250 23.32 -17.69 -0.29
CA LYS A 250 24.66 -18.30 -0.35
C LYS A 250 25.38 -17.91 -1.63
N TYR A 251 26.70 -18.05 -1.61
CA TYR A 251 27.50 -18.13 -2.84
C TYR A 251 26.90 -19.23 -3.75
N GLY A 252 26.45 -18.84 -4.94
CA GLY A 252 25.71 -19.72 -5.87
C GLY A 252 24.19 -19.49 -5.94
N GLY A 253 23.65 -18.51 -5.22
CA GLY A 253 22.28 -18.02 -5.43
C GLY A 253 21.16 -18.84 -4.76
N THR A 254 21.49 -19.72 -3.82
CA THR A 254 20.50 -20.53 -3.08
C THR A 254 20.21 -19.95 -1.69
N LYS A 255 19.09 -20.36 -1.07
CA LYS A 255 18.73 -19.97 0.30
C LYS A 255 19.86 -20.27 1.29
N GLY A 256 20.33 -19.23 1.96
CA GLY A 256 21.39 -19.26 2.96
C GLY A 256 20.86 -19.18 4.37
N LYS A 257 21.35 -18.21 5.12
CA LYS A 257 20.97 -17.99 6.52
C LYS A 257 19.54 -17.47 6.57
N LEU A 258 18.68 -18.12 7.34
CA LEU A 258 17.34 -17.61 7.63
C LEU A 258 17.45 -16.36 8.51
N ILE A 259 16.82 -15.27 8.06
CA ILE A 259 16.77 -13.98 8.76
C ILE A 259 15.45 -13.84 9.53
N LEU A 260 14.34 -14.20 8.89
CA LEU A 260 12.99 -14.05 9.44
C LEU A 260 12.12 -15.23 8.99
N ASP A 261 11.31 -15.78 9.90
CA ASP A 261 10.24 -16.75 9.61
C ASP A 261 9.10 -16.50 10.60
N VAL A 262 8.06 -15.84 10.14
CA VAL A 262 6.99 -15.30 10.98
C VAL A 262 5.63 -15.60 10.38
N LYS A 263 4.61 -15.60 11.25
CA LYS A 263 3.22 -15.87 10.84
C LYS A 263 2.28 -14.80 11.37
N SER A 264 1.16 -14.62 10.68
CA SER A 264 0.06 -13.75 11.08
C SER A 264 -1.26 -14.40 10.70
N ASP A 265 -2.31 -14.12 11.46
CA ASP A 265 -3.71 -14.37 11.13
C ASP A 265 -4.50 -13.08 10.86
N MET A 266 -3.79 -11.94 10.77
CA MET A 266 -4.34 -10.60 10.55
C MET A 266 -3.82 -9.95 9.25
N ALA A 267 -3.48 -10.75 8.24
CA ALA A 267 -3.02 -10.20 6.97
C ALA A 267 -4.21 -9.62 6.18
N ALA A 268 -3.99 -8.42 5.65
CA ALA A 268 -4.88 -7.80 4.69
C ALA A 268 -4.50 -8.30 3.28
N LEU A 269 -5.47 -8.82 2.53
CA LEU A 269 -5.29 -9.49 1.25
C LEU A 269 -6.30 -8.99 0.24
N GLU A 270 -5.85 -8.72 -0.97
CA GLU A 270 -6.69 -8.14 -2.02
C GLU A 270 -6.36 -8.75 -3.39
N VAL A 271 -7.40 -8.91 -4.20
CA VAL A 271 -7.31 -9.06 -5.65
C VAL A 271 -8.24 -8.05 -6.31
N GLY A 272 -7.85 -7.59 -7.50
CA GLY A 272 -8.75 -6.77 -8.29
C GLY A 272 -8.46 -6.76 -9.77
N GLY A 273 -9.31 -6.03 -10.49
CA GLY A 273 -9.38 -6.00 -11.93
C GLY A 273 -9.93 -7.32 -12.44
N GLY A 274 -9.42 -7.77 -13.58
CA GLY A 274 -9.77 -9.08 -14.09
C GLY A 274 -9.58 -9.22 -15.59
N PRO A 275 -10.13 -10.31 -16.15
CA PRO A 275 -10.88 -11.35 -15.45
C PRO A 275 -10.02 -12.30 -14.60
N TRP A 276 -10.63 -12.89 -13.56
CA TRP A 276 -10.05 -13.89 -12.66
C TRP A 276 -10.66 -15.28 -12.89
N PHE A 277 -10.37 -15.89 -14.05
CA PHE A 277 -10.87 -17.23 -14.38
C PHE A 277 -10.02 -18.36 -13.80
N ASN A 278 -8.71 -18.14 -13.71
CA ASN A 278 -7.73 -19.12 -13.27
C ASN A 278 -6.67 -18.43 -12.41
N THR A 279 -5.87 -19.25 -11.74
CA THR A 279 -4.66 -18.80 -11.04
C THR A 279 -3.77 -17.99 -11.98
N TRP A 280 -3.38 -16.81 -11.53
CA TRP A 280 -2.46 -15.93 -12.23
C TRP A 280 -1.03 -16.20 -11.76
N LYS A 281 -0.24 -16.81 -12.63
CA LYS A 281 1.20 -16.92 -12.45
C LYS A 281 1.90 -15.82 -13.23
N GLY A 282 2.81 -15.11 -12.59
CA GLY A 282 3.52 -13.99 -13.21
C GLY A 282 4.93 -13.83 -12.68
N LYS A 283 5.70 -13.05 -13.42
CA LYS A 283 7.06 -12.66 -13.08
C LYS A 283 7.25 -11.22 -13.53
N THR A 284 8.01 -10.43 -12.79
CA THR A 284 8.33 -9.06 -13.19
C THR A 284 9.04 -9.04 -14.54
N THR A 285 8.56 -8.18 -15.43
CA THR A 285 9.15 -7.96 -16.75
C THR A 285 9.53 -6.49 -16.86
N THR A 286 10.74 -6.13 -16.43
CA THR A 286 11.23 -4.75 -16.59
C THR A 286 12.21 -4.70 -17.74
N PRO A 287 11.94 -3.89 -18.79
CA PRO A 287 12.90 -3.69 -19.86
C PRO A 287 14.25 -3.20 -19.29
N GLU A 288 15.37 -3.71 -19.80
CA GLU A 288 16.71 -3.41 -19.24
C GLU A 288 17.03 -1.90 -19.23
N VAL A 289 16.47 -1.16 -20.20
CA VAL A 289 16.58 0.31 -20.29
C VAL A 289 15.87 0.99 -19.11
N LEU A 290 14.67 0.53 -18.74
CA LEU A 290 13.91 1.04 -17.59
C LEU A 290 14.59 0.68 -16.27
N LYS A 291 15.15 -0.53 -16.18
CA LYS A 291 15.93 -0.98 -15.03
C LYS A 291 17.15 -0.10 -14.79
N THR A 292 17.91 0.20 -15.83
CA THR A 292 19.09 1.08 -15.75
C THR A 292 18.67 2.49 -15.33
N ALA A 293 17.61 3.04 -15.94
CA ALA A 293 17.14 4.38 -15.62
C ALA A 293 16.64 4.52 -14.17
N LEU A 294 15.95 3.51 -13.63
CA LEU A 294 15.44 3.50 -12.26
C LEU A 294 16.52 3.41 -11.19
N GLN A 295 17.70 2.87 -11.54
CA GLN A 295 18.87 2.81 -10.65
C GLN A 295 19.68 4.11 -10.61
N VAL A 296 19.52 5.01 -11.60
CA VAL A 296 20.21 6.30 -11.60
C VAL A 296 19.51 7.24 -10.61
N PRO A 297 20.21 7.76 -9.58
CA PRO A 297 19.62 8.70 -8.65
C PRO A 297 19.34 10.03 -9.36
N VAL A 298 18.06 10.30 -9.61
CA VAL A 298 17.60 11.58 -10.14
C VAL A 298 17.07 12.42 -8.99
N ASP A 299 17.62 13.63 -8.80
CA ASP A 299 17.10 14.60 -7.85
C ASP A 299 15.83 15.27 -8.40
N VAL A 300 14.72 14.55 -8.30
CA VAL A 300 13.40 15.01 -8.74
C VAL A 300 12.98 16.30 -8.00
N GLU A 301 13.35 16.43 -6.72
CA GLU A 301 13.04 17.62 -5.91
C GLU A 301 13.82 18.85 -6.40
N GLY A 302 15.11 18.70 -6.72
CA GLY A 302 15.92 19.77 -7.32
C GLY A 302 15.43 20.19 -8.72
N ILE A 303 15.02 19.24 -9.55
CA ILE A 303 14.49 19.51 -10.90
C ILE A 303 13.17 20.29 -10.85
N PHE A 304 12.22 19.85 -10.01
CA PHE A 304 10.93 20.54 -9.89
C PHE A 304 10.98 21.75 -8.96
N GLY A 305 11.98 21.89 -8.10
CA GLY A 305 12.21 23.08 -7.28
C GLY A 305 12.46 24.35 -8.09
N LEU A 306 13.04 24.21 -9.29
CA LEU A 306 13.26 25.31 -10.25
C LEU A 306 12.00 25.68 -11.04
N ALA A 307 10.99 24.81 -11.08
CA ALA A 307 9.74 25.05 -11.81
C ALA A 307 8.55 24.32 -11.13
N PRO A 308 8.11 24.79 -9.95
CA PRO A 308 7.15 24.06 -9.09
C PRO A 308 5.77 23.86 -9.72
N PHE A 309 5.39 24.65 -10.72
CA PHE A 309 4.15 24.49 -11.47
C PHE A 309 4.10 23.21 -12.32
N PHE A 310 5.26 22.64 -12.65
CA PHE A 310 5.33 21.37 -13.37
C PHE A 310 5.42 20.16 -12.43
N LYS A 311 5.51 20.37 -11.11
CA LYS A 311 5.54 19.28 -10.13
C LYS A 311 4.19 18.53 -10.18
N PRO A 312 4.19 17.24 -10.53
CA PRO A 312 2.98 16.43 -10.51
C PRO A 312 2.36 16.43 -9.10
N PRO A 313 1.02 16.55 -8.96
CA PRO A 313 0.39 16.63 -7.65
C PRO A 313 0.65 15.35 -6.83
N GLY A 314 1.40 15.46 -5.74
CA GLY A 314 1.61 14.35 -4.80
C GLY A 314 3.01 13.75 -4.72
N LEU A 315 3.99 14.34 -5.41
CA LEU A 315 5.41 14.20 -5.08
C LEU A 315 5.87 15.25 -4.07
#